data_AF-A0A1R1YSB0-F1
#
_entry.id   AF-A0A1R1YSB0-F1
#
_cell.length_a   1.000
_cell.length_b   1.000
_cell.length_c   1.000
_cell.angle_alpha   90.00
_cell.angle_beta   90.00
_cell.angle_gamma   90.00
#
_symmetry.space_group_name_H-M   'P 1'
#
loop_
_entity.id
_entity.type
_entity.pdbx_description
1 polymer ?
#
loop_
_entity_poly.entity_id
_entity_poly.type
_entity_poly.pdbx_seq_one_letter_code
_entity_poly.pdbx_strand_id
1 'polypeptide(L)'
;MNIGKDKLSVSGENLNISWSFDMKEITFMYNNNKKDPQENISVIATCKDFAKGYKIGDGKNHIAGGTAMHSFYPNGKVEATISFNGLKEPVIDSGLGLFIRACSTGILPFNIGEDWLLSVVTNNPAQENQDEYLFHLMHYTTPQKYGGQDITQGAIIRKDKPAIYFYNNTAEYLDMTSGISKHYEIPSSVKITCHGMTSDGKKASLNFLAKPEIFANEIDVLGQLNKLIKSFVQALVTKPYIFQFHQNNAKLTLQVEGEDEVVLAGDGFLELTMMK
;
A
#
# COMPACT_ATOMS: atom_id res chain seq x y z
N MET A 1 4.46 21.70 2.31
CA MET A 1 3.14 21.17 2.66
C MET A 1 2.66 21.86 3.92
N ASN A 2 1.40 22.23 3.97
CA ASN A 2 0.75 22.90 5.09
C ASN A 2 -0.27 21.93 5.68
N ILE A 3 -0.23 21.74 7.00
CA ILE A 3 -1.23 20.97 7.72
C ILE A 3 -2.31 21.95 8.18
N GLY A 4 -3.58 21.63 7.92
CA GLY A 4 -4.72 22.42 8.37
C GLY A 4 -4.75 22.56 9.89
N LYS A 5 -5.33 23.67 10.38
CA LYS A 5 -5.46 23.90 11.83
C LYS A 5 -6.29 22.83 12.53
N ASP A 6 -7.24 22.26 11.80
CA ASP A 6 -8.07 21.11 12.20
C ASP A 6 -7.29 19.78 12.27
N LYS A 7 -6.08 19.73 11.68
CA LYS A 7 -5.27 18.53 11.49
C LYS A 7 -5.97 17.45 10.65
N LEU A 8 -6.99 17.84 9.89
CA LEU A 8 -7.76 16.95 9.00
C LEU A 8 -7.39 17.13 7.53
N SER A 9 -6.62 18.17 7.21
CA SER A 9 -6.18 18.45 5.85
C SER A 9 -4.67 18.62 5.75
N VAL A 10 -4.12 18.22 4.61
CA VAL A 10 -2.76 18.50 4.18
C VAL A 10 -2.83 19.09 2.78
N SER A 11 -2.25 20.27 2.60
CA SER A 11 -2.17 20.96 1.30
C SER A 11 -0.72 21.16 0.86
N GLY A 12 -0.48 20.96 -0.41
CA GLY A 12 0.77 21.22 -1.11
C GLY A 12 0.51 22.08 -2.34
N GLU A 13 1.55 22.28 -3.14
CA GLU A 13 1.43 23.05 -4.39
C GLU A 13 0.45 22.42 -5.37
N ASN A 14 0.56 21.09 -5.56
CA ASN A 14 -0.26 20.33 -6.51
C ASN A 14 -1.16 19.27 -5.84
N LEU A 15 -0.95 18.95 -4.56
CA LEU A 15 -1.64 17.86 -3.86
C LEU A 15 -2.39 18.40 -2.65
N ASN A 16 -3.66 18.05 -2.52
CA ASN A 16 -4.47 18.31 -1.34
C ASN A 16 -5.14 17.02 -0.89
N ILE A 17 -5.13 16.77 0.41
CA ILE A 17 -5.80 15.64 1.04
C ILE A 17 -6.60 16.20 2.21
N SER A 18 -7.89 15.86 2.31
CA SER A 18 -8.74 16.33 3.39
C SER A 18 -9.72 15.26 3.85
N TRP A 19 -9.85 15.11 5.16
CA TRP A 19 -10.91 14.33 5.78
C TRP A 19 -12.14 15.18 6.05
N SER A 20 -13.32 14.56 5.95
CA SER A 20 -14.55 15.11 6.53
C SER A 20 -14.41 15.20 8.05
N PHE A 21 -15.15 16.12 8.67
CA PHE A 21 -15.09 16.32 10.12
C PHE A 21 -15.47 15.06 10.92
N ASP A 22 -16.37 14.24 10.38
CA ASP A 22 -16.79 12.97 10.99
C ASP A 22 -15.85 11.79 10.65
N MET A 23 -14.77 12.05 9.92
CA MET A 23 -13.76 11.07 9.52
C MET A 23 -14.31 9.89 8.71
N LYS A 24 -15.43 10.07 8.01
CA LYS A 24 -16.06 9.04 7.17
C LYS A 24 -15.70 9.16 5.70
N GLU A 25 -15.23 10.32 5.27
CA GLU A 25 -14.85 10.59 3.89
C GLU A 25 -13.45 11.22 3.85
N ILE A 26 -12.68 10.83 2.84
CA ILE A 26 -11.40 11.47 2.49
C ILE A 26 -11.45 11.88 1.03
N THR A 27 -11.00 13.10 0.74
CA THR A 27 -10.83 13.62 -0.61
C THR A 27 -9.35 13.77 -0.91
N PHE A 28 -8.93 13.28 -2.07
CA PHE A 28 -7.60 13.46 -2.65
C PHE A 28 -7.76 14.30 -3.91
N MET A 29 -7.01 15.39 -3.99
CA MET A 29 -6.98 16.25 -5.17
C MET A 29 -5.55 16.46 -5.62
N TYR A 30 -5.25 16.07 -6.84
CA TYR A 30 -4.01 16.41 -7.52
C TYR A 30 -4.32 17.34 -8.69
N ASN A 31 -3.57 18.43 -8.84
CA ASN A 31 -3.66 19.31 -10.00
C ASN A 31 -2.28 19.93 -10.27
N ASN A 32 -1.69 19.68 -11.43
CA ASN A 32 -0.38 20.23 -11.79
C ASN A 32 -0.44 21.42 -12.75
N ASN A 33 -1.62 21.95 -13.07
CA ASN A 33 -1.83 22.89 -14.17
C ASN A 33 -0.96 24.15 -14.09
N LYS A 34 -0.65 24.60 -12.87
CA LYS A 34 0.24 25.74 -12.64
C LYS A 34 1.70 25.43 -12.94
N LYS A 35 2.13 24.20 -12.65
CA LYS A 35 3.52 23.74 -12.75
C LYS A 35 3.84 23.20 -14.14
N ASP A 36 2.90 22.48 -14.73
CA ASP A 36 3.00 21.87 -16.04
C ASP A 36 1.68 21.99 -16.80
N PRO A 37 1.42 23.15 -17.43
CA PRO A 37 0.18 23.39 -18.17
C PRO A 37 0.10 22.56 -19.46
N GLN A 38 1.19 21.94 -19.91
CA GLN A 38 1.20 21.10 -21.11
C GLN A 38 0.68 19.70 -20.81
N GLU A 39 0.96 19.16 -19.63
CA GLU A 39 0.37 17.89 -19.18
C GLU A 39 -1.03 18.10 -18.58
N ASN A 40 -1.23 19.15 -17.76
CA ASN A 40 -2.53 19.58 -17.20
C ASN A 40 -3.34 18.42 -16.58
N ILE A 41 -2.67 17.64 -15.73
CA ILE A 41 -3.24 16.49 -15.03
C ILE A 41 -4.00 16.99 -13.81
N SER A 42 -5.28 16.62 -13.74
CA SER A 42 -6.16 16.82 -12.60
C SER A 42 -6.78 15.47 -12.19
N VAL A 43 -6.65 15.13 -10.91
CA VAL A 43 -7.28 13.96 -10.30
C VAL A 43 -8.05 14.42 -9.08
N ILE A 44 -9.32 14.05 -8.99
CA ILE A 44 -10.13 14.21 -7.79
C ILE A 44 -10.67 12.85 -7.44
N ALA A 45 -10.33 12.33 -6.27
CA ALA A 45 -10.85 11.07 -5.77
C ALA A 45 -11.47 11.29 -4.38
N THR A 46 -12.65 10.75 -4.17
CA THR A 46 -13.29 10.67 -2.85
C THR A 46 -13.35 9.22 -2.43
N CYS A 47 -13.13 8.94 -1.16
CA CYS A 47 -13.23 7.61 -0.60
C CYS A 47 -14.07 7.66 0.68
N LYS A 48 -15.14 6.86 0.72
CA LYS A 48 -16.15 6.83 1.79
C LYS A 48 -16.50 5.40 2.19
N ASP A 49 -17.40 5.22 3.15
CA ASP A 49 -17.95 3.91 3.54
C ASP A 49 -16.89 2.86 3.90
N PHE A 50 -15.79 3.29 4.53
CA PHE A 50 -14.73 2.38 4.97
C PHE A 50 -15.26 1.26 5.87
N ALA A 51 -14.68 0.08 5.73
CA ALA A 51 -14.80 -0.94 6.77
C ALA A 51 -14.14 -0.45 8.07
N LYS A 52 -14.41 -1.16 9.17
CA LYS A 52 -13.85 -0.81 10.49
C LYS A 52 -12.32 -0.77 10.41
N GLY A 53 -11.76 0.41 10.66
CA GLY A 53 -10.31 0.61 10.68
C GLY A 53 -9.64 -0.22 11.78
N TYR A 54 -8.40 -0.63 11.54
CA TYR A 54 -7.67 -1.51 12.44
C TYR A 54 -6.16 -1.25 12.46
N LYS A 55 -5.54 -1.84 13.47
CA LYS A 55 -4.08 -1.99 13.67
C LYS A 55 -3.86 -3.29 14.44
N ILE A 56 -2.69 -3.90 14.28
CA ILE A 56 -2.34 -5.10 15.05
C ILE A 56 -1.65 -4.68 16.34
N GLY A 57 -2.07 -5.25 17.47
CA GLY A 57 -1.61 -4.84 18.80
C GLY A 57 -1.93 -3.37 19.12
N ASP A 58 -0.99 -2.66 19.76
CA ASP A 58 -1.10 -1.22 19.98
C ASP A 58 -0.78 -0.39 18.72
N GLY A 59 -0.31 -1.06 17.66
CA GLY A 59 0.12 -0.53 16.37
C GLY A 59 1.49 0.13 16.37
N LYS A 60 2.22 0.15 17.49
CA LYS A 60 3.51 0.83 17.61
C LYS A 60 4.65 -0.19 17.67
N ASN A 61 5.56 -0.08 16.72
CA ASN A 61 6.81 -0.84 16.71
C ASN A 61 7.92 0.07 17.24
N HIS A 62 8.60 -0.37 18.31
CA HIS A 62 9.76 0.34 18.84
C HIS A 62 11.01 -0.12 18.09
N ILE A 63 11.61 0.80 17.32
CA ILE A 63 12.73 0.50 16.42
C ILE A 63 13.78 1.59 16.64
N ALA A 64 15.05 1.20 16.83
CA ALA A 64 16.19 2.14 16.91
C ALA A 64 15.98 3.36 17.85
N GLY A 65 15.28 3.18 18.98
CA GLY A 65 14.99 4.25 19.94
C GLY A 65 13.84 5.19 19.56
N GLY A 66 13.19 4.98 18.42
CA GLY A 66 11.96 5.66 18.02
C GLY A 66 10.79 4.69 17.84
N THR A 67 9.74 5.15 17.17
CA THR A 67 8.54 4.35 16.87
C THR A 67 8.12 4.46 15.42
N ALA A 68 7.65 3.36 14.85
CA ALA A 68 6.95 3.32 13.57
C ALA A 68 5.58 2.63 13.73
N MET A 69 4.55 3.16 13.05
CA MET A 69 3.20 2.61 13.10
C MET A 69 2.50 2.67 11.76
N HIS A 70 1.62 1.70 11.55
CA HIS A 70 0.68 1.65 10.43
C HIS A 70 -0.73 1.40 10.98
N SER A 71 -1.71 2.17 10.51
CA SER A 71 -3.13 1.96 10.78
C SER A 71 -3.90 2.00 9.47
N PHE A 72 -4.87 1.11 9.32
CA PHE A 72 -5.54 0.86 8.05
C PHE A 72 -7.02 1.19 8.13
N TYR A 73 -7.52 1.80 7.06
CA TYR A 73 -8.94 2.00 6.78
C TYR A 73 -9.21 1.32 5.44
N PRO A 74 -9.56 0.02 5.46
CA PRO A 74 -9.73 -0.78 4.26
C PRO A 74 -11.15 -0.64 3.68
N ASN A 75 -11.30 -1.11 2.44
CA ASN A 75 -12.57 -1.30 1.75
C ASN A 75 -13.43 -0.02 1.67
N GLY A 76 -12.79 1.14 1.50
CA GLY A 76 -13.52 2.38 1.22
C GLY A 76 -13.95 2.42 -0.24
N LYS A 77 -15.16 2.89 -0.52
CA LYS A 77 -15.67 3.08 -1.88
C LYS A 77 -15.07 4.35 -2.46
N VAL A 78 -14.34 4.19 -3.55
CA VAL A 78 -13.68 5.28 -4.27
C VAL A 78 -14.53 5.70 -5.46
N GLU A 79 -14.70 7.00 -5.62
CA GLU A 79 -15.18 7.63 -6.85
C GLU A 79 -14.10 8.62 -7.30
N ALA A 80 -13.63 8.50 -8.53
CA ALA A 80 -12.54 9.31 -9.07
C ALA A 80 -12.91 9.96 -10.40
N THR A 81 -12.47 11.20 -10.58
CA THR A 81 -12.49 11.94 -11.85
C THR A 81 -11.05 12.28 -12.23
N ILE A 82 -10.65 11.86 -13.43
CA ILE A 82 -9.30 12.06 -13.97
C ILE A 82 -9.43 12.87 -15.26
N SER A 83 -8.57 13.88 -15.40
CA SER A 83 -8.46 14.72 -16.59
C SER A 83 -7.00 15.00 -16.88
N PHE A 84 -6.61 15.00 -18.15
CA PHE A 84 -5.28 15.43 -18.60
C PHE A 84 -5.35 15.92 -20.04
N ASN A 85 -4.35 16.69 -20.48
CA ASN A 85 -4.29 17.16 -21.86
C ASN A 85 -4.18 15.98 -22.83
N GLY A 86 -5.17 15.84 -23.72
CA GLY A 86 -5.24 14.72 -24.67
C GLY A 86 -6.47 13.83 -24.45
N LEU A 87 -7.12 13.90 -23.29
CA LEU A 87 -8.47 13.37 -23.12
C LEU A 87 -9.49 14.35 -23.73
N LYS A 88 -10.45 13.81 -24.50
CA LYS A 88 -11.58 14.59 -25.00
C LYS A 88 -12.56 14.96 -23.88
N GLU A 89 -12.76 14.04 -22.95
CA GLU A 89 -13.67 14.17 -21.80
C GLU A 89 -12.99 13.57 -20.56
N PRO A 90 -13.32 14.03 -19.34
CA PRO A 90 -12.86 13.42 -18.10
C PRO A 90 -13.22 11.94 -18.00
N VAL A 91 -12.31 11.13 -17.47
CA VAL A 91 -12.59 9.74 -17.09
C VAL A 91 -13.18 9.74 -15.70
N ILE A 92 -14.35 9.13 -15.55
CA ILE A 92 -15.01 8.91 -14.26
C ILE A 92 -15.00 7.42 -13.98
N ASP A 93 -14.45 7.03 -12.85
CA ASP A 93 -14.34 5.62 -12.46
C ASP A 93 -14.59 5.43 -10.97
N SER A 94 -14.85 4.20 -10.56
CA SER A 94 -15.12 3.83 -9.18
C SER A 94 -14.51 2.47 -8.82
N GLY A 95 -14.25 2.26 -7.54
CA GLY A 95 -13.68 0.99 -7.07
C GLY A 95 -13.53 0.95 -5.56
N LEU A 96 -12.64 0.08 -5.09
CA LEU A 96 -12.27 -0.03 -3.69
C LEU A 96 -10.93 0.61 -3.40
N GLY A 97 -10.81 1.22 -2.23
CA GLY A 97 -9.64 1.91 -1.75
C GLY A 97 -9.19 1.42 -0.37
N LEU A 98 -7.88 1.53 -0.16
CA LEU A 98 -7.23 1.35 1.12
C LEU A 98 -6.56 2.66 1.52
N PHE A 99 -6.91 3.19 2.69
CA PHE A 99 -6.13 4.29 3.28
C PHE A 99 -5.20 3.74 4.36
N ILE A 100 -3.91 4.06 4.23
CA ILE A 100 -2.86 3.65 5.17
C ILE A 100 -2.30 4.90 5.85
N ARG A 101 -2.49 4.99 7.17
CA ARG A 101 -1.79 5.98 7.99
C ARG A 101 -0.47 5.38 8.46
N ALA A 102 0.62 5.74 7.77
CA ALA A 102 1.98 5.50 8.22
C ALA A 102 2.48 6.68 9.06
N CYS A 103 3.07 6.43 10.22
CA CYS A 103 3.63 7.48 11.07
C CYS A 103 4.89 6.99 11.79
N SER A 104 5.91 7.83 11.82
CA SER A 104 7.14 7.59 12.57
C SER A 104 7.46 8.76 13.50
N THR A 105 8.10 8.47 14.63
CA THR A 105 8.48 9.48 15.62
C THR A 105 9.81 9.12 16.24
N GLY A 106 10.72 10.08 16.34
CA GLY A 106 12.05 9.86 16.93
C GLY A 106 12.96 8.93 16.11
N ILE A 107 12.61 8.62 14.86
CA ILE A 107 13.39 7.74 13.98
C ILE A 107 13.39 8.31 12.55
N LEU A 108 14.56 8.21 11.89
CA LEU A 108 14.69 8.59 10.49
C LEU A 108 14.13 7.48 9.58
N PRO A 109 13.49 7.82 8.43
CA PRO A 109 12.82 6.84 7.58
C PRO A 109 13.69 5.62 7.21
N PHE A 110 14.96 5.85 6.85
CA PHE A 110 15.91 4.79 6.47
C PHE A 110 16.33 3.86 7.62
N ASN A 111 15.93 4.16 8.86
CA ASN A 111 16.14 3.29 10.02
C ASN A 111 14.91 2.43 10.34
N ILE A 112 13.78 2.63 9.66
CA ILE A 112 12.53 1.89 9.91
C ILE A 112 12.57 0.53 9.24
N GLY A 113 12.91 0.49 7.94
CA GLY A 113 12.97 -0.74 7.16
C GLY A 113 14.13 -0.68 6.16
N GLU A 114 14.74 -1.84 5.93
CA GLU A 114 15.74 -2.07 4.87
C GLU A 114 15.18 -2.85 3.68
N ASP A 115 13.96 -3.38 3.81
CA ASP A 115 13.17 -4.01 2.76
C ASP A 115 11.68 -3.88 3.13
N TRP A 116 10.82 -3.63 2.16
CA TRP A 116 9.38 -3.57 2.31
C TRP A 116 8.66 -4.15 1.11
N LEU A 117 7.47 -4.66 1.41
CA LEU A 117 6.48 -5.20 0.51
C LEU A 117 5.11 -4.65 0.93
N LEU A 118 4.45 -3.94 0.02
CA LEU A 118 3.01 -3.69 0.10
C LEU A 118 2.32 -4.45 -1.04
N SER A 119 1.39 -5.32 -0.68
CA SER A 119 0.52 -5.99 -1.64
C SER A 119 -0.93 -5.63 -1.35
N VAL A 120 -1.69 -5.30 -2.38
CA VAL A 120 -3.13 -5.04 -2.31
C VAL A 120 -3.78 -5.83 -3.43
N VAL A 121 -4.85 -6.57 -3.16
CA VAL A 121 -5.64 -7.25 -4.18
C VAL A 121 -7.11 -6.98 -3.93
N THR A 122 -7.82 -6.61 -4.99
CA THR A 122 -9.26 -6.37 -4.95
C THR A 122 -9.90 -6.91 -6.22
N ASN A 123 -11.17 -7.30 -6.14
CA ASN A 123 -11.99 -7.52 -7.34
C ASN A 123 -12.87 -6.30 -7.60
N ASN A 124 -13.34 -6.17 -8.85
CA ASN A 124 -14.30 -5.16 -9.22
C ASN A 124 -15.72 -5.66 -8.86
N PRO A 125 -16.46 -5.00 -7.96
CA PRO A 125 -17.81 -5.42 -7.58
C PRO A 125 -18.83 -5.33 -8.72
N ALA A 126 -18.49 -4.71 -9.86
CA ALA A 126 -19.33 -4.66 -11.05
C ALA A 126 -19.36 -5.98 -11.84
N GLN A 127 -18.50 -6.95 -11.54
CA GLN A 127 -18.59 -8.29 -12.13
C GLN A 127 -19.63 -9.13 -11.36
N GLU A 128 -20.72 -9.50 -12.03
CA GLU A 128 -21.80 -10.31 -11.44
C GLU A 128 -21.25 -11.63 -10.84
N ASN A 129 -21.75 -11.99 -9.65
CA ASN A 129 -21.44 -13.23 -8.91
C ASN A 129 -20.04 -13.36 -8.30
N GLN A 130 -19.32 -12.25 -8.06
CA GLN A 130 -18.14 -12.28 -7.19
C GLN A 130 -18.39 -11.53 -5.89
N ASP A 131 -18.03 -12.15 -4.76
CA ASP A 131 -18.04 -11.48 -3.46
C ASP A 131 -16.96 -10.38 -3.46
N GLU A 132 -17.38 -9.13 -3.28
CA GLU A 132 -16.48 -7.99 -3.13
C GLU A 132 -15.49 -8.25 -1.98
N TYR A 133 -14.20 -8.11 -2.25
CA TYR A 133 -13.16 -8.21 -1.24
C TYR A 133 -11.98 -7.28 -1.48
N LEU A 134 -11.31 -6.93 -0.39
CA LEU A 134 -10.01 -6.28 -0.40
C LEU A 134 -9.07 -7.06 0.51
N PHE A 135 -8.00 -7.60 -0.08
CA PHE A 135 -6.83 -8.10 0.61
C PHE A 135 -5.74 -7.04 0.61
N HIS A 136 -4.99 -6.95 1.72
CA HIS A 136 -3.70 -6.30 1.69
C HIS A 136 -2.72 -6.91 2.70
N LEU A 137 -1.44 -6.69 2.43
CA LEU A 137 -0.33 -7.03 3.30
C LEU A 137 0.68 -5.88 3.29
N MET A 138 1.06 -5.41 4.47
CA MET A 138 2.27 -4.64 4.68
C MET A 138 3.28 -5.54 5.41
N HIS A 139 4.46 -5.71 4.82
CA HIS A 139 5.55 -6.51 5.39
C HIS A 139 6.85 -5.74 5.18
N TYR A 140 7.65 -5.56 6.23
CA TYR A 140 8.96 -4.92 6.11
C TYR A 140 9.95 -5.49 7.11
N THR A 141 11.21 -5.60 6.71
CA THR A 141 12.30 -6.03 7.58
C THR A 141 13.01 -4.80 8.12
N THR A 142 13.16 -4.72 9.44
CA THR A 142 13.95 -3.67 10.10
C THR A 142 15.45 -3.85 9.82
N PRO A 143 16.27 -2.78 9.86
CA PRO A 143 17.69 -2.90 9.53
C PRO A 143 18.44 -3.92 10.40
N GLN A 144 19.37 -4.69 9.80
CA GLN A 144 20.15 -5.72 10.53
C GLN A 144 20.90 -5.17 11.76
N LYS A 145 21.41 -3.94 11.67
CA LYS A 145 22.08 -3.24 12.79
C LYS A 145 21.17 -3.01 14.02
N TYR A 146 19.86 -3.17 13.87
CA TYR A 146 18.87 -3.08 14.94
C TYR A 146 18.18 -4.42 15.25
N GLY A 147 18.69 -5.53 14.72
CA GLY A 147 18.21 -6.88 15.02
C GLY A 147 17.43 -7.58 13.92
N GLY A 148 17.18 -6.93 12.77
CA GLY A 148 16.69 -7.63 11.57
C GLY A 148 15.36 -8.35 11.76
N GLN A 149 14.35 -7.67 12.32
CA GLN A 149 13.03 -8.23 12.56
C GLN A 149 12.05 -7.90 11.45
N ASP A 150 11.24 -8.89 11.06
CA ASP A 150 10.09 -8.68 10.19
C ASP A 150 8.92 -8.09 10.98
N ILE A 151 8.38 -7.01 10.45
CA ILE A 151 7.16 -6.39 10.92
C ILE A 151 6.11 -6.58 9.85
N THR A 152 4.99 -7.20 10.22
CA THR A 152 3.96 -7.56 9.25
C THR A 152 2.55 -7.44 9.78
N GLN A 153 1.65 -6.99 8.91
CA GLN A 153 0.23 -6.89 9.18
C GLN A 153 -0.55 -6.87 7.87
N GLY A 154 -1.61 -7.65 7.81
CA GLY A 154 -2.50 -7.70 6.66
C GLY A 154 -3.93 -8.01 7.06
N ALA A 155 -4.85 -7.89 6.12
CA ALA A 155 -6.23 -8.31 6.33
C ALA A 155 -6.89 -8.68 5.01
N ILE A 156 -7.95 -9.47 5.12
CA ILE A 156 -8.97 -9.53 4.09
C ILE A 156 -10.32 -9.07 4.65
N ILE A 157 -10.91 -8.12 3.93
CA ILE A 157 -12.27 -7.64 4.18
C ILE A 157 -13.14 -8.17 3.05
N ARG A 158 -14.25 -8.80 3.41
CA ARG A 158 -15.25 -9.35 2.49
C ARG A 158 -16.61 -8.84 2.91
N LYS A 159 -17.47 -8.53 1.93
CA LYS A 159 -18.84 -8.13 2.22
C LYS A 159 -19.58 -9.21 3.03
N ASP A 160 -20.28 -8.80 4.08
CA ASP A 160 -21.11 -9.67 4.93
C ASP A 160 -20.40 -10.88 5.56
N LYS A 161 -19.07 -10.85 5.65
CA LYS A 161 -18.26 -11.88 6.31
C LYS A 161 -17.43 -11.26 7.44
N PRO A 162 -17.06 -12.05 8.47
CA PRO A 162 -16.08 -11.61 9.46
C PRO A 162 -14.78 -11.16 8.78
N ALA A 163 -14.28 -9.98 9.14
CA ALA A 163 -12.95 -9.53 8.73
C ALA A 163 -11.89 -10.53 9.22
N ILE A 164 -10.84 -10.73 8.44
CA ILE A 164 -9.71 -11.59 8.82
C ILE A 164 -8.48 -10.72 8.97
N TYR A 165 -7.77 -10.88 10.08
CA TYR A 165 -6.55 -10.14 10.38
C TYR A 165 -5.37 -11.09 10.44
N PHE A 166 -4.36 -10.81 9.62
CA PHE A 166 -3.15 -11.63 9.46
C PHE A 166 -1.97 -10.95 10.15
N TYR A 167 -1.38 -11.61 11.14
CA TYR A 167 -0.31 -11.08 11.99
C TYR A 167 0.95 -11.96 12.04
N ASN A 168 0.90 -13.16 11.45
CA ASN A 168 2.05 -14.04 11.31
C ASN A 168 2.21 -14.36 9.83
N ASN A 169 3.01 -13.55 9.14
CA ASN A 169 3.10 -13.57 7.69
C ASN A 169 4.55 -13.61 7.23
N THR A 170 4.79 -14.24 6.08
CA THR A 170 6.08 -14.27 5.42
C THR A 170 5.94 -13.78 3.99
N ALA A 171 7.02 -13.19 3.49
CA ALA A 171 7.20 -12.80 2.10
C ALA A 171 8.54 -13.35 1.61
N GLU A 172 8.50 -14.23 0.62
CA GLU A 172 9.69 -14.87 0.05
C GLU A 172 9.84 -14.43 -1.41
N TYR A 173 10.94 -13.73 -1.72
CA TYR A 173 11.28 -13.31 -3.07
C TYR A 173 11.82 -14.51 -3.86
N LEU A 174 11.21 -14.78 -5.01
CA LEU A 174 11.52 -15.93 -5.85
C LEU A 174 12.05 -15.46 -7.21
N ASP A 175 13.16 -16.10 -7.63
CA ASP A 175 13.85 -15.92 -8.91
C ASP A 175 14.09 -14.45 -9.27
N MET A 176 15.25 -13.93 -8.87
CA MET A 176 15.64 -12.55 -9.18
C MET A 176 15.92 -12.39 -10.68
N THR A 177 15.36 -11.33 -11.28
CA THR A 177 15.45 -11.05 -12.72
C THR A 177 16.04 -9.67 -12.98
N SER A 178 16.96 -9.61 -13.93
CA SER A 178 17.51 -8.35 -14.46
C SER A 178 16.66 -7.81 -15.61
N GLY A 179 16.68 -6.49 -15.83
CA GLY A 179 16.17 -5.88 -17.07
C GLY A 179 14.99 -4.93 -16.89
N ILE A 180 14.30 -4.97 -15.75
CA ILE A 180 13.27 -3.98 -15.38
C ILE A 180 13.96 -2.68 -14.92
N SER A 181 14.94 -2.81 -14.02
CA SER A 181 15.77 -1.70 -13.56
C SER A 181 17.21 -1.85 -14.06
N LYS A 182 17.89 -0.72 -14.23
CA LYS A 182 19.34 -0.67 -14.42
C LYS A 182 20.11 -0.77 -13.10
N HIS A 183 19.41 -0.64 -11.97
CA HIS A 183 20.01 -0.52 -10.64
C HIS A 183 19.85 -1.78 -9.79
N TYR A 184 18.73 -2.49 -9.96
CA TYR A 184 18.37 -3.62 -9.11
C TYR A 184 17.82 -4.79 -9.92
N GLU A 185 18.08 -6.00 -9.43
CA GLU A 185 17.31 -7.18 -9.83
C GLU A 185 15.96 -7.16 -9.10
N ILE A 186 14.91 -7.59 -9.78
CA ILE A 186 13.54 -7.64 -9.25
C ILE A 186 13.07 -9.09 -9.26
N PRO A 187 12.45 -9.61 -8.19
CA PRO A 187 11.95 -10.98 -8.18
C PRO A 187 10.90 -11.19 -9.27
N SER A 188 10.87 -12.37 -9.88
CA SER A 188 9.82 -12.74 -10.84
C SER A 188 8.49 -13.01 -10.13
N SER A 189 8.54 -13.38 -8.85
CA SER A 189 7.38 -13.56 -8.00
C SER A 189 7.72 -13.43 -6.52
N VAL A 190 6.71 -13.15 -5.71
CA VAL A 190 6.81 -13.10 -4.26
C VAL A 190 5.79 -14.07 -3.67
N LYS A 191 6.26 -15.08 -2.95
CA LYS A 191 5.40 -16.01 -2.23
C LYS A 191 5.03 -15.42 -0.88
N ILE A 192 3.76 -15.09 -0.74
CA ILE A 192 3.16 -14.54 0.46
C ILE A 192 2.39 -15.64 1.18
N THR A 193 2.74 -15.89 2.44
CA THR A 193 2.00 -16.80 3.33
C THR A 193 1.53 -16.00 4.53
N CYS A 194 0.23 -16.06 4.83
CA CYS A 194 -0.38 -15.30 5.91
C CYS A 194 -1.11 -16.24 6.87
N HIS A 195 -0.97 -15.99 8.17
CA HIS A 195 -1.72 -16.67 9.22
C HIS A 195 -2.31 -15.66 10.20
N GLY A 196 -3.54 -15.94 10.62
CA GLY A 196 -4.30 -15.01 11.42
C GLY A 196 -5.59 -15.59 11.95
N MET A 197 -6.51 -14.70 12.28
CA MET A 197 -7.83 -15.05 12.79
C MET A 197 -8.90 -14.15 12.18
N THR A 198 -10.10 -14.71 12.05
CA THR A 198 -11.31 -13.94 11.80
C THR A 198 -11.68 -13.10 13.04
N SER A 199 -12.45 -12.04 12.83
CA SER A 199 -12.96 -11.17 13.90
C SER A 199 -13.92 -11.87 14.88
N ASP A 200 -14.44 -13.03 14.53
CA ASP A 200 -15.22 -13.93 15.39
C ASP A 200 -14.40 -15.09 16.00
N GLY A 201 -13.08 -15.12 15.79
CA GLY A 201 -12.14 -15.97 16.54
C GLY A 201 -11.74 -17.30 15.90
N LYS A 202 -12.09 -17.55 14.64
CA LYS A 202 -11.66 -18.74 13.88
C LYS A 202 -10.26 -18.54 13.30
N LYS A 203 -9.46 -19.60 13.24
CA LYS A 203 -8.16 -19.54 12.55
C LYS A 203 -8.34 -19.35 11.04
N ALA A 204 -7.42 -18.61 10.42
CA ALA A 204 -7.38 -18.43 8.98
C ALA A 204 -5.93 -18.44 8.45
N SER A 205 -5.78 -18.93 7.23
CA SER A 205 -4.53 -18.88 6.47
C SER A 205 -4.76 -18.49 5.02
N LEU A 206 -3.79 -17.79 4.43
CA LEU A 206 -3.84 -17.39 3.03
C LEU A 206 -2.49 -17.61 2.36
N ASN A 207 -2.51 -18.18 1.16
CA ASN A 207 -1.35 -18.33 0.29
C ASN A 207 -1.56 -17.52 -0.99
N PHE A 208 -0.55 -16.76 -1.39
CA PHE A 208 -0.60 -15.94 -2.59
C PHE A 208 0.78 -15.90 -3.26
N LEU A 209 0.81 -16.21 -4.55
CA LEU A 209 1.99 -15.99 -5.39
C LEU A 209 1.81 -14.68 -6.16
N ALA A 210 2.29 -13.59 -5.57
CA ALA A 210 2.26 -12.27 -6.18
C ALA A 210 3.27 -12.19 -7.32
N LYS A 211 2.90 -11.55 -8.43
CA LYS A 211 3.75 -11.44 -9.62
C LYS A 211 3.90 -9.98 -10.06
N PRO A 212 5.12 -9.47 -10.20
CA PRO A 212 5.40 -8.17 -10.83
C PRO A 212 5.13 -8.17 -12.35
N GLU A 213 3.87 -8.33 -12.78
CA GLU A 213 3.54 -8.57 -14.20
C GLU A 213 3.60 -7.30 -15.06
N ILE A 214 2.97 -6.22 -14.60
CA ILE A 214 2.86 -4.96 -15.34
C ILE A 214 3.60 -3.90 -14.57
N PHE A 215 4.77 -3.50 -15.07
CA PHE A 215 5.56 -2.42 -14.47
C PHE A 215 4.80 -1.09 -14.54
N ALA A 216 4.62 -0.43 -13.39
CA ALA A 216 3.97 0.85 -13.27
C ALA A 216 4.99 1.98 -13.11
N ASN A 217 5.82 1.93 -12.04
CA ASN A 217 6.76 3.00 -11.71
C ASN A 217 8.05 2.47 -11.08
N GLU A 218 9.16 3.18 -11.33
CA GLU A 218 10.43 3.10 -10.60
C GLU A 218 10.68 4.48 -9.98
N ILE A 219 10.73 4.55 -8.65
CA ILE A 219 10.83 5.80 -7.90
C ILE A 219 12.18 5.87 -7.20
N ASP A 220 13.05 6.80 -7.64
CA ASP A 220 14.26 7.18 -6.91
C ASP A 220 13.86 8.01 -5.68
N VAL A 221 13.84 7.38 -4.51
CA VAL A 221 13.44 8.03 -3.25
C VAL A 221 14.38 9.18 -2.91
N LEU A 222 15.68 9.06 -3.19
CA LEU A 222 16.65 10.14 -2.96
C LEU A 222 16.55 11.25 -4.02
N GLY A 223 16.05 10.92 -5.20
CA GLY A 223 15.70 11.86 -6.27
C GLY A 223 14.66 12.89 -5.81
N GLN A 224 13.77 12.49 -4.91
CA GLN A 224 12.72 13.35 -4.36
C GLN A 224 13.18 14.22 -3.18
N LEU A 225 14.36 13.98 -2.63
CA LEU A 225 14.90 14.75 -1.49
C LEU A 225 15.63 16.00 -1.97
N ASN A 226 15.63 17.04 -1.12
CA ASN A 226 16.46 18.22 -1.38
C ASN A 226 17.97 17.87 -1.33
N LYS A 227 18.81 18.70 -1.97
CA LYS A 227 20.25 18.42 -2.13
C LYS A 227 20.98 18.19 -0.81
N LEU A 228 20.65 18.94 0.24
CA LEU A 228 21.30 18.82 1.56
C LEU A 228 21.03 17.45 2.19
N ILE A 229 19.77 17.03 2.27
CA ILE A 229 19.39 15.72 2.83
C ILE A 229 19.95 14.59 1.97
N LYS A 230 19.91 14.75 0.64
CA LYS A 230 20.47 13.78 -0.31
C LYS A 230 21.95 13.49 -0.04
N SER A 231 22.77 14.50 0.20
CA SER A 231 24.20 14.34 0.51
C SER A 231 24.45 13.58 1.81
N PHE A 232 23.64 13.79 2.84
CA PHE A 232 23.76 13.06 4.11
C PHE A 232 23.36 11.59 3.97
N VAL A 233 22.30 11.30 3.22
CA VAL A 233 21.77 9.92 3.08
C VAL A 233 22.64 9.08 2.14
N GLN A 234 23.15 9.66 1.04
CA GLN A 234 24.00 8.95 0.07
C GLN A 234 25.31 8.43 0.67
N ALA A 235 25.81 9.03 1.75
CA ALA A 235 27.01 8.57 2.44
C ALA A 235 26.76 7.35 3.35
N LEU A 236 25.49 7.01 3.62
CA LEU A 236 25.09 6.07 4.66
C LEU A 236 24.28 4.87 4.15
N VAL A 237 23.66 4.99 2.96
CA VAL A 237 22.73 3.98 2.43
C VAL A 237 22.92 3.81 0.92
N THR A 238 22.86 2.57 0.45
CA THR A 238 22.57 2.17 -0.94
C THR A 238 21.33 2.89 -1.46
N LYS A 239 21.26 3.23 -2.75
CA LYS A 239 20.20 4.11 -3.28
C LYS A 239 18.81 3.45 -3.14
N PRO A 240 17.90 3.90 -2.27
CA PRO A 240 16.58 3.30 -2.17
C PRO A 240 15.73 3.58 -3.41
N TYR A 241 15.24 2.51 -4.05
CA TYR A 241 14.23 2.57 -5.10
C TYR A 241 12.96 1.84 -4.67
N ILE A 242 11.82 2.38 -5.08
CA ILE A 242 10.52 1.73 -4.96
C ILE A 242 10.06 1.34 -6.36
N PHE A 243 9.63 0.09 -6.50
CA PHE A 243 9.09 -0.47 -7.73
C PHE A 243 7.63 -0.80 -7.53
N GLN A 244 6.79 -0.34 -8.45
CA GLN A 244 5.35 -0.57 -8.41
C GLN A 244 4.92 -1.38 -9.61
N PHE A 245 4.07 -2.37 -9.37
CA PHE A 245 3.57 -3.28 -10.38
C PHE A 245 2.07 -3.52 -10.21
N HIS A 246 1.43 -3.87 -11.31
CA HIS A 246 0.11 -4.47 -11.31
C HIS A 246 0.17 -5.94 -11.70
N GLN A 247 -0.78 -6.72 -11.21
CA GLN A 247 -0.99 -8.12 -11.54
C GLN A 247 -2.45 -8.30 -11.96
N ASN A 248 -2.69 -8.89 -13.12
CA ASN A 248 -4.06 -9.19 -13.53
C ASN A 248 -4.43 -10.60 -13.09
N ASN A 249 -5.68 -10.82 -12.70
CA ASN A 249 -6.17 -12.17 -12.33
C ASN A 249 -5.32 -12.86 -11.23
N ALA A 250 -4.84 -12.09 -10.25
CA ALA A 250 -4.24 -12.61 -9.04
C ALA A 250 -5.17 -13.63 -8.37
N LYS A 251 -4.60 -14.72 -7.83
CA LYS A 251 -5.34 -15.80 -7.16
C LYS A 251 -4.81 -16.02 -5.76
N LEU A 252 -5.68 -15.86 -4.78
CA LEU A 252 -5.38 -16.02 -3.36
C LEU A 252 -6.12 -17.24 -2.84
N THR A 253 -5.41 -18.22 -2.31
CA THR A 253 -6.00 -19.40 -1.69
C THR A 253 -6.23 -19.12 -0.22
N LEU A 254 -7.48 -19.03 0.20
CA LEU A 254 -7.91 -18.72 1.56
C LEU A 254 -8.52 -19.97 2.21
N GLN A 255 -8.05 -20.29 3.41
CA GLN A 255 -8.63 -21.32 4.28
C GLN A 255 -9.06 -20.69 5.61
N VAL A 256 -10.31 -20.90 6.00
CA VAL A 256 -10.86 -20.53 7.32
C VAL A 256 -11.29 -21.79 8.06
N GLU A 257 -11.03 -21.86 9.37
CA GLU A 257 -11.40 -23.01 10.19
C GLU A 257 -12.91 -23.29 10.14
N GLY A 258 -13.27 -24.53 9.76
CA GLY A 258 -14.66 -24.96 9.62
C GLY A 258 -15.37 -24.48 8.34
N GLU A 259 -14.63 -23.95 7.37
CA GLU A 259 -15.12 -23.58 6.03
C GLU A 259 -14.32 -24.32 4.96
N ASP A 260 -14.89 -24.47 3.76
CA ASP A 260 -14.15 -25.01 2.61
C ASP A 260 -13.09 -24.01 2.13
N GLU A 261 -12.01 -24.54 1.54
CA GLU A 261 -11.00 -23.71 0.88
C GLU A 261 -11.62 -22.93 -0.28
N VAL A 262 -11.30 -21.64 -0.39
CA VAL A 262 -11.77 -20.78 -1.48
C VAL A 262 -10.61 -20.10 -2.20
N VAL A 263 -10.75 -19.94 -3.52
CA VAL A 263 -9.84 -19.14 -4.32
C VAL A 263 -10.49 -17.80 -4.62
N LEU A 264 -9.85 -16.74 -4.17
CA LEU A 264 -10.26 -15.37 -4.44
C LEU A 264 -9.46 -14.84 -5.63
N ALA A 265 -10.17 -14.44 -6.69
CA ALA A 265 -9.58 -13.88 -7.90
C ALA A 265 -9.72 -12.35 -7.89
N GLY A 266 -8.76 -11.61 -8.41
CA GLY A 266 -8.83 -10.14 -8.47
C GLY A 266 -7.63 -9.54 -9.18
N ASP A 267 -7.53 -8.22 -9.15
CA ASP A 267 -6.38 -7.50 -9.68
C ASP A 267 -5.52 -6.97 -8.51
N GLY A 268 -4.22 -7.13 -8.68
CA GLY A 268 -3.21 -6.85 -7.66
C GLY A 268 -2.45 -5.56 -7.95
N PHE A 269 -2.10 -4.86 -6.88
CA PHE A 269 -1.04 -3.87 -6.82
C PHE A 269 0.06 -4.42 -5.91
N LEU A 270 1.31 -4.25 -6.35
CA LEU A 270 2.49 -4.71 -5.64
C LEU A 270 3.52 -3.59 -5.62
N GLU A 271 3.99 -3.25 -4.42
CA GLU A 271 5.09 -2.32 -4.22
C GLU A 271 6.23 -3.03 -3.49
N LEU A 272 7.42 -2.96 -4.09
CA LEU A 272 8.64 -3.56 -3.59
C LEU A 272 9.69 -2.47 -3.39
N THR A 273 10.46 -2.51 -2.30
CA THR A 273 11.70 -1.74 -2.23
C THR A 273 12.90 -2.58 -2.58
N MET A 274 13.81 -1.99 -3.33
CA MET A 274 15.17 -2.49 -3.43
C MET A 274 16.10 -1.44 -2.83
N MET A 275 16.68 -1.80 -1.69
CA MET A 275 17.61 -0.96 -0.94
C MET A 275 18.95 -1.67 -0.69
N LYS A 276 19.14 -2.90 -1.17
CA LYS A 276 20.35 -3.70 -0.96
C LYS A 276 21.10 -3.88 -2.27
#